data_AF-A0A960XYY6-F1
#
_entry.id   AF-A0A960XYY6-F1
#
_cell.length_a   1.000
_cell.length_b   1.000
_cell.length_c   1.000
_cell.angle_alpha   90.00
_cell.angle_beta   90.00
_cell.angle_gamma   90.00
#
_symmetry.space_group_name_H-M   'P 1'
#
loop_
_entity.id
_entity.type
_entity.pdbx_description
1 polymer ?
#
loop_
_entity_poly.entity_id
_entity_poly.type
_entity_poly.pdbx_seq_one_letter_code
_entity_poly.pdbx_strand_id
1 'polypeptide(L)'
;MAFEELIEKMKQTGRFNPGAAFESSDLDIWESEHNMKLPDSFRTILTAGSYDIANFYFHPLKESVDFPGFVLFARWNDDEFALKIDNSDEAVYVLLKGEQPYRKSDTFQEWFRTMADLTARTNNPE
;
A
#
# COMPACT_ATOMS: atom_id res chain seq x y z
N MET A 1 -2.41 -16.04 9.18
CA MET A 1 -1.14 -16.38 9.86
C MET A 1 -0.01 -15.43 9.47
N ALA A 2 0.45 -15.35 8.21
CA ALA A 2 1.60 -14.50 7.86
C ALA A 2 1.43 -12.96 8.01
N PHE A 3 0.20 -12.45 8.17
CA PHE A 3 -0.11 -11.01 8.22
C PHE A 3 -0.09 -10.42 9.64
N GLU A 4 -0.72 -11.10 10.59
CA GLU A 4 -0.71 -10.69 11.99
C GLU A 4 0.74 -10.62 12.51
N GLU A 5 1.57 -11.58 12.10
CA GLU A 5 3.01 -11.60 12.38
C GLU A 5 3.74 -10.38 11.82
N LEU A 6 3.32 -9.85 10.66
CA LEU A 6 3.93 -8.66 10.05
C LEU A 6 3.56 -7.39 10.82
N ILE A 7 2.28 -7.24 11.19
CA ILE A 7 1.84 -6.14 12.06
C ILE A 7 2.53 -6.23 13.41
N GLU A 8 2.61 -7.42 14.01
CA GLU A 8 3.29 -7.62 15.29
C GLU A 8 4.78 -7.28 15.21
N LYS A 9 5.47 -7.64 14.11
CA LYS A 9 6.84 -7.19 13.88
C LYS A 9 6.94 -5.67 13.77
N MET A 10 6.06 -5.02 13.00
CA MET A 10 6.07 -3.56 12.88
C MET A 10 5.81 -2.88 14.25
N LYS A 11 4.91 -3.43 15.07
CA LYS A 11 4.67 -3.02 16.47
C LYS A 11 5.93 -3.17 17.32
N GLN A 12 6.61 -4.31 17.25
CA GLN A 12 7.84 -4.57 18.01
C GLN A 12 8.97 -3.62 17.61
N THR A 13 9.04 -3.18 16.35
CA THR A 13 10.05 -2.22 15.87
C THR A 13 9.74 -0.76 16.23
N GLY A 14 8.59 -0.47 16.87
CA GLY A 14 8.17 0.89 17.20
C GLY A 14 7.72 1.73 16.01
N ARG A 15 7.53 1.11 14.83
CA ARG A 15 7.20 1.77 13.55
C ARG A 15 5.74 1.60 13.14
N PHE A 16 4.92 1.20 14.10
CA PHE A 16 3.50 1.04 13.94
C PHE A 16 2.79 2.05 14.82
N ASN A 17 1.95 2.87 14.22
CA ASN A 17 1.05 3.74 14.92
C ASN A 17 -0.38 3.16 14.80
N PRO A 18 -1.08 2.88 15.91
CA PRO A 18 -2.43 2.31 15.88
C PRO A 18 -3.49 3.23 15.27
N GLY A 19 -3.16 4.46 14.86
CA GLY A 19 -4.06 5.28 14.04
C GLY A 19 -4.17 4.69 12.63
N ALA A 20 -5.33 4.12 12.29
CA ALA A 20 -5.62 3.60 10.96
C ALA A 20 -5.26 4.64 9.88
N ALA A 21 -4.61 4.21 8.79
CA ALA A 21 -4.32 5.10 7.67
C ALA A 21 -5.62 5.50 6.95
N PHE A 22 -6.63 4.63 6.99
CA PHE A 22 -7.98 4.86 6.49
C PHE A 22 -9.00 4.21 7.43
N GLU A 23 -10.16 4.85 7.62
CA GLU A 23 -11.28 4.17 8.27
C GLU A 23 -11.94 3.21 7.27
N SER A 24 -12.46 2.09 7.76
CA SER A 24 -13.16 1.12 6.90
C SER A 24 -14.29 1.78 6.09
N SER A 25 -15.00 2.73 6.71
CA SER A 25 -16.07 3.52 6.09
C SER A 25 -15.59 4.35 4.90
N ASP A 26 -14.38 4.92 4.96
CA ASP A 26 -13.82 5.71 3.85
C ASP A 26 -13.53 4.81 2.64
N LEU A 27 -13.07 3.58 2.89
CA LEU A 27 -12.85 2.59 1.85
C LEU A 27 -14.16 2.12 1.22
N ASP A 28 -15.21 1.91 2.04
CA ASP A 28 -16.55 1.56 1.53
C ASP A 28 -17.16 2.68 0.67
N ILE A 29 -17.00 3.94 1.10
CA ILE A 29 -17.45 5.10 0.31
C ILE A 29 -16.70 5.14 -1.02
N TRP A 30 -15.37 5.00 -0.98
CA TRP A 30 -14.54 5.04 -2.18
C TRP A 30 -14.91 3.91 -3.17
N GLU A 31 -15.08 2.68 -2.68
CA GLU A 31 -15.53 1.55 -3.50
C GLU A 31 -16.89 1.80 -4.16
N SER A 32 -17.83 2.39 -3.41
CA SER A 32 -19.15 2.73 -3.92
C SER A 32 -19.13 3.88 -4.94
N GLU A 33 -18.31 4.90 -4.72
CA GLU A 33 -18.20 6.06 -5.62
C GLU A 33 -17.54 5.69 -6.94
N HIS A 34 -16.54 4.81 -6.89
CA HIS A 34 -15.80 4.36 -8.07
C HIS A 34 -16.41 3.10 -8.72
N ASN A 35 -17.45 2.50 -8.11
CA ASN A 35 -18.06 1.23 -8.52
C ASN A 35 -17.00 0.12 -8.69
N MET A 36 -16.08 0.07 -7.73
CA MET A 36 -14.87 -0.76 -7.73
C MET A 36 -14.76 -1.50 -6.40
N LYS A 37 -14.07 -2.64 -6.37
CA LYS A 37 -13.83 -3.40 -5.14
C LYS A 37 -12.33 -3.50 -4.87
N LEU A 38 -11.91 -3.08 -3.69
CA LEU A 38 -10.53 -3.18 -3.23
C LEU A 38 -10.25 -4.61 -2.73
N PRO A 39 -9.02 -5.12 -2.87
CA PRO A 39 -8.66 -6.42 -2.31
C PRO A 39 -8.79 -6.44 -0.77
N ASP A 40 -9.27 -7.55 -0.20
CA ASP A 40 -9.44 -7.70 1.25
C ASP A 40 -8.12 -7.49 2.02
N SER A 41 -7.01 -7.98 1.45
CA SER A 41 -5.66 -7.81 1.99
C SER A 41 -5.26 -6.32 2.06
N PHE A 42 -5.66 -5.54 1.06
CA PHE A 42 -5.37 -4.12 0.98
C PHE A 42 -6.17 -3.32 2.01
N ARG A 43 -7.47 -3.59 2.12
CA ARG A 43 -8.35 -2.97 3.13
C ARG A 43 -7.85 -3.22 4.54
N THR A 44 -7.45 -4.46 4.83
CA THR A 44 -6.96 -4.85 6.15
C THR A 44 -5.70 -4.08 6.54
N ILE A 45 -4.76 -3.87 5.62
CA ILE A 45 -3.52 -3.13 5.89
C ILE A 45 -3.78 -1.64 6.14
N LEU A 46 -4.61 -1.02 5.30
CA LEU A 46 -4.94 0.40 5.41
C LEU A 46 -5.70 0.72 6.71
N THR A 47 -6.54 -0.20 7.17
CA THR A 47 -7.33 -0.04 8.40
C THR A 47 -6.59 -0.49 9.65
N ALA A 48 -5.55 -1.32 9.52
CA ALA A 48 -4.82 -1.84 10.68
C ALA A 48 -4.01 -0.78 11.43
N GLY A 49 -3.51 0.24 10.73
CA GLY A 49 -2.68 1.30 11.34
C GLY A 49 -1.92 2.12 10.32
N SER A 50 -1.22 3.12 10.80
CA SER A 50 -0.25 3.91 10.04
C SER A 50 1.15 3.39 10.33
N TYR A 51 1.98 3.34 9.30
CA TYR A 51 3.30 2.73 9.41
C TYR A 51 4.34 3.81 9.15
N ASP A 52 5.23 3.98 10.12
CA ASP A 52 6.33 4.94 10.03
C ASP A 52 7.48 4.28 9.25
N ILE A 53 7.43 4.48 7.94
CA ILE A 53 8.35 3.90 6.96
C ILE A 53 9.05 5.10 6.31
N ALA A 54 10.38 5.12 6.32
CA ALA A 54 11.15 6.30 5.89
C ALA A 54 10.81 6.74 4.45
N ASN A 55 10.41 8.01 4.30
CA ASN A 55 9.94 8.65 3.06
C ASN A 55 8.72 7.98 2.40
N PHE A 56 8.04 7.10 3.11
CA PHE A 56 6.86 6.39 2.65
C PHE A 56 5.63 6.94 3.34
N TYR A 57 4.59 7.20 2.57
CA TYR A 57 3.31 7.58 3.11
C TYR A 57 2.19 7.04 2.24
N PHE A 58 1.11 6.62 2.89
CA PHE A 58 -0.16 6.40 2.21
C PHE A 58 -0.77 7.76 1.88
N HIS A 59 -1.30 7.89 0.68
CA HIS A 59 -2.04 9.08 0.27
C HIS A 59 -3.50 8.69 0.02
N PRO A 60 -4.45 9.65 0.03
CA PRO A 60 -5.84 9.39 -0.30
C PRO A 60 -5.95 8.60 -1.60
N LEU A 61 -6.77 7.55 -1.61
CA LEU A 61 -6.97 6.73 -2.81
C LEU A 61 -7.40 7.62 -3.97
N LYS A 62 -6.66 7.54 -5.08
CA LYS A 62 -6.94 8.30 -6.28
C LYS A 62 -6.72 7.42 -7.50
N GLU A 63 -7.59 7.54 -8.48
CA GLU A 63 -7.33 6.95 -9.78
C GLU A 63 -6.23 7.73 -10.50
N SER A 64 -5.34 7.02 -11.20
CA SER A 64 -4.32 7.65 -12.04
C SER A 64 -4.96 8.29 -13.27
N VAL A 65 -4.69 9.59 -13.47
CA VAL A 65 -5.15 10.32 -14.66
C VAL A 65 -4.43 9.83 -15.92
N ASP A 66 -3.15 9.50 -15.79
CA ASP A 66 -2.32 9.03 -16.90
C ASP A 66 -2.60 7.55 -17.25
N PHE A 67 -3.06 6.76 -16.28
CA PHE A 67 -3.32 5.33 -16.43
C PHE A 67 -4.67 4.93 -15.82
N PRO A 68 -5.79 5.10 -16.56
CA PRO A 68 -7.11 4.73 -16.08
C PRO A 68 -7.18 3.27 -15.63
N GLY A 69 -7.91 3.01 -14.53
CA GLY A 69 -7.99 1.69 -13.89
C GLY A 69 -6.85 1.35 -12.92
N PHE A 70 -5.85 2.23 -12.77
CA PHE A 70 -4.86 2.13 -11.70
C PHE A 70 -5.22 3.04 -10.55
N VAL A 71 -5.26 2.48 -9.34
CA VAL A 71 -5.55 3.22 -8.11
C VAL A 71 -4.28 3.37 -7.32
N LEU A 72 -3.82 4.61 -7.28
CA LEU A 72 -2.69 5.05 -6.50
C LEU A 72 -3.08 5.01 -5.03
N PHE A 73 -2.19 4.51 -4.19
CA PHE A 73 -2.45 4.38 -2.75
C PHE A 73 -1.29 4.80 -1.85
N ALA A 74 -0.06 4.79 -2.36
CA ALA A 74 1.10 5.16 -1.58
C ALA A 74 2.17 5.80 -2.46
N ARG A 75 3.07 6.52 -1.81
CA ARG A 75 4.26 7.09 -2.43
C ARG A 75 5.49 6.81 -1.58
N TRP A 76 6.60 6.50 -2.23
CA TRP A 76 7.92 6.41 -1.61
C TRP A 76 8.92 7.23 -2.43
N ASN A 77 9.46 8.30 -1.84
CA ASN A 77 10.28 9.28 -2.56
C ASN A 77 9.54 9.82 -3.81
N ASP A 78 10.02 9.52 -5.03
CA ASP A 78 9.40 9.91 -6.29
C ASP A 78 8.57 8.78 -6.94
N ASP A 79 8.56 7.59 -6.34
CA ASP A 79 7.84 6.43 -6.85
C ASP A 79 6.41 6.43 -6.29
N GLU A 80 5.41 6.46 -7.17
CA GLU A 80 4.01 6.24 -6.77
C GLU A 80 3.62 4.77 -6.98
N PHE A 81 2.93 4.19 -6.01
CA PHE A 81 2.44 2.82 -6.07
C PHE A 81 0.95 2.79 -6.33
N ALA A 82 0.53 1.89 -7.22
CA ALA A 82 -0.87 1.63 -7.49
C ALA A 82 -1.20 0.14 -7.56
N LEU A 83 -2.48 -0.13 -7.39
CA LEU A 83 -3.10 -1.41 -7.72
C LEU A 83 -3.85 -1.27 -9.04
N LYS A 84 -3.84 -2.32 -9.85
CA LYS A 84 -4.71 -2.41 -11.01
C LYS A 84 -6.06 -2.96 -10.57
N ILE A 85 -7.14 -2.22 -10.80
CA ILE A 85 -8.47 -2.66 -10.39
C ILE A 85 -9.18 -3.30 -11.59
N ASP A 86 -8.85 -4.56 -11.86
CA ASP A 86 -9.52 -5.38 -12.88
C ASP A 86 -10.06 -6.72 -12.33
N ASN A 87 -10.20 -6.83 -11.01
CA ASN A 87 -10.63 -8.04 -10.28
C ASN A 87 -9.79 -9.30 -10.58
N SER A 88 -8.65 -9.16 -11.24
CA SER A 88 -7.85 -10.29 -11.73
C SER A 88 -6.43 -10.29 -11.17
N ASP A 89 -5.91 -9.15 -10.71
CA ASP A 89 -4.51 -9.01 -10.34
C ASP A 89 -4.36 -8.18 -9.04
N GLU A 90 -3.92 -8.82 -7.95
CA GLU A 90 -3.60 -8.16 -6.68
C GLU A 90 -2.18 -7.54 -6.67
N ALA A 91 -1.59 -7.36 -7.85
CA ALA A 91 -0.22 -6.92 -8.00
C ALA A 91 -0.08 -5.43 -7.72
N VAL A 92 1.08 -5.09 -7.18
CA VAL A 92 1.48 -3.69 -6.99
C VAL A 92 2.29 -3.25 -8.19
N TYR A 93 1.89 -2.13 -8.77
CA TYR A 93 2.57 -1.46 -9.86
C TYR A 93 3.23 -0.19 -9.35
N VAL A 94 4.36 0.16 -9.96
CA VAL A 94 4.98 1.47 -9.78
C VAL A 94 4.66 2.33 -10.99
N LEU A 95 4.25 3.56 -10.73
CA LEU A 95 3.95 4.58 -11.70
C LEU A 95 5.00 5.67 -11.59
N LEU A 96 5.84 5.77 -12.62
CA LEU A 96 6.83 6.82 -12.77
C LEU A 96 6.38 7.78 -13.85
N LYS A 97 6.63 9.07 -13.62
CA LYS A 97 6.23 10.13 -14.55
C LYS A 97 6.92 9.94 -15.91
N GLY A 98 6.12 9.68 -16.94
CA GLY A 98 6.61 9.53 -18.31
C GLY A 98 7.04 8.11 -18.67
N GLU A 99 6.86 7.13 -17.77
CA GLU A 99 7.14 5.72 -18.04
C GLU A 99 5.85 4.89 -17.97
N GLN A 100 5.89 3.68 -18.55
CA GLN A 100 4.77 2.75 -18.44
C GLN A 100 4.72 2.13 -17.03
N PRO A 101 3.52 1.80 -16.51
CA PRO A 101 3.39 1.13 -15.23
C PRO A 101 4.08 -0.22 -15.30
N TYR A 102 4.95 -0.51 -14.34
CA TYR A 102 5.61 -1.81 -14.26
C TYR A 102 5.26 -2.51 -12.97
N ARG A 103 5.13 -3.84 -13.06
CA ARG A 103 4.78 -4.70 -11.93
C ARG A 103 5.97 -4.75 -10.97
N LYS A 104 5.75 -4.35 -9.72
CA LYS A 104 6.74 -4.37 -8.64
C LYS A 104 6.65 -5.63 -7.78
N SER A 105 5.45 -6.14 -7.56
CA SER A 105 5.21 -7.38 -6.83
C SER A 105 3.93 -8.04 -7.28
N ASP A 106 3.87 -9.37 -7.16
CA ASP A 106 2.72 -10.15 -7.58
C ASP A 106 1.51 -9.99 -6.66
N THR A 107 1.74 -9.67 -5.39
CA THR A 107 0.71 -9.39 -4.39
C THR A 107 1.03 -8.16 -3.55
N PHE A 108 -0.01 -7.48 -3.06
CA PHE A 108 0.13 -6.38 -2.11
C PHE A 108 0.82 -6.79 -0.81
N GLN A 109 0.56 -8.01 -0.32
CA GLN A 109 1.18 -8.52 0.89
C GLN A 109 2.70 -8.68 0.76
N GLU A 110 3.18 -9.22 -0.36
CA GLU A 110 4.62 -9.37 -0.62
C GLU A 110 5.31 -8.02 -0.76
N TRP A 111 4.67 -7.09 -1.46
CA TRP A 111 5.17 -5.73 -1.57
C TRP A 111 5.32 -5.08 -0.19
N PHE A 112 4.28 -5.15 0.65
CA PHE A 112 4.28 -4.52 1.96
C PHE A 112 5.33 -5.13 2.89
N ARG A 113 5.50 -6.46 2.85
CA ARG A 113 6.57 -7.16 3.57
C ARG A 113 7.95 -6.69 3.14
N THR A 114 8.16 -6.50 1.84
CA THR A 114 9.43 -6.02 1.28
C THR A 114 9.73 -4.59 1.74
N MET A 115 8.72 -3.71 1.74
CA MET A 115 8.86 -2.33 2.25
C MET A 115 9.21 -2.29 3.74
N ALA A 116 8.56 -3.14 4.54
CA ALA A 116 8.85 -3.28 5.97
C ALA A 116 10.29 -3.79 6.22
N ASP A 117 10.75 -4.80 5.47
CA ASP A 117 12.11 -5.35 5.60
C ASP A 117 13.18 -4.35 5.14
N LEU A 118 12.96 -3.67 4.01
CA LEU A 118 13.88 -2.65 3.49
C LEU A 118 14.07 -1.52 4.50
N THR A 119 12.99 -1.03 5.10
CA THR A 119 13.11 0.00 6.13
C THR A 119 13.75 -0.51 7.40
N ALA A 120 13.51 -1.76 7.81
CA ALA A 120 14.19 -2.35 8.96
C ALA A 120 15.72 -2.32 8.78
N ARG A 121 16.21 -2.63 7.57
CA ARG A 121 17.64 -2.58 7.21
C ARG A 121 18.20 -1.16 7.14
N THR A 122 17.48 -0.19 6.54
CA THR A 122 17.97 1.19 6.39
C THR A 122 18.26 1.90 7.73
N ASN A 123 17.60 1.48 8.81
CA ASN A 123 17.76 2.05 10.15
C ASN A 123 18.63 1.22 11.09
N ASN A 124 19.12 0.06 10.64
CA ASN A 124 20.16 -0.71 11.32
C ASN A 124 21.40 -0.71 10.43
N PRO A 125 22.29 0.29 10.56
CA PRO A 125 23.61 0.19 9.96
C PRO A 125 24.36 -0.90 10.76
N GLU A 126 24.61 -2.05 10.14
CA GLU A 126 25.80 -2.83 10.51
C GLU A 126 27.07 -2.09 10.05
#